data_AF-A0A0F0FJN2-F1
#
_entry.id   AF-A0A0F0FJN2-F1
#
_cell.length_a   1.000
_cell.length_b   1.000
_cell.length_c   1.000
_cell.angle_alpha   90.00
_cell.angle_beta   90.00
_cell.angle_gamma   90.00
#
_symmetry.space_group_name_H-M   'P 1'
#
loop_
_entity.id
_entity.type
_entity.pdbx_description
1 polymer ?
#
loop_
_entity_poly.entity_id
_entity_poly.type
_entity_poly.pdbx_seq_one_letter_code
_entity_poly.pdbx_strand_id
1 'polypeptide(L)'
;MSKGINLRAVLAAYNLPESLKSAFAVLAAAHLHSPHSTTRVSGRSLSQMSQRQRAQALLKMFVDLREGGFALTTPYNLRQKHIQWLVRYWVLEQKLNVGTVELRLTHLRALTSWMGKTNMVGSLDDYVERPADYKRSYIAREDRSWEGNGVDAVAKIAEIAGTDRHVAQQLKLEAAFGLRAKESWRLRPIQDVLPSGHLHVVDGTKGGRSRNVSLEFTWQYDLLIEVAELAAETNPKYGTLIPRTYTQDQWRRHFYSVLEKHGVTKNGCGVTAHGLRHQYFHQMYERTAGQAAAIKGGGKVIDRARHEEAMRKIVAAAGHSRQTKANAYLSTYSVQAAASRPVVTPEMAQQAVLEAGGVKAKAAQALGITRQALYRLLARLPGSDKESS
;
A
#
# COMPACT_ATOMS: atom_id res chain seq x y z
N MET A 1 -18.49 12.99 -18.54
CA MET A 1 -18.40 12.90 -17.05
C MET A 1 -17.59 14.08 -16.54
N SER A 2 -18.10 14.81 -15.54
CA SER A 2 -17.37 15.92 -14.91
C SER A 2 -15.98 15.45 -14.46
N LYS A 3 -14.94 16.20 -14.86
CA LYS A 3 -13.55 15.96 -14.41
C LYS A 3 -13.38 16.30 -12.91
N GLY A 4 -14.35 16.95 -12.28
CA GLY A 4 -14.26 17.44 -10.91
C GLY A 4 -15.13 16.67 -9.91
N ILE A 5 -15.01 17.04 -8.64
CA ILE A 5 -15.83 16.55 -7.53
C ILE A 5 -16.87 17.60 -7.12
N ASN A 6 -17.90 17.22 -6.37
CA ASN A 6 -18.75 18.18 -5.65
C ASN A 6 -17.94 18.83 -4.52
N LEU A 7 -17.22 19.90 -4.86
CA LEU A 7 -16.31 20.60 -3.95
C LEU A 7 -17.07 21.36 -2.85
N ARG A 8 -18.27 21.88 -3.16
CA ARG A 8 -19.12 22.60 -2.19
C ARG A 8 -19.44 21.71 -0.98
N ALA A 9 -19.86 20.47 -1.23
CA ALA A 9 -20.13 19.50 -0.16
C ALA A 9 -18.88 19.16 0.66
N VAL A 10 -17.70 19.12 0.02
CA VAL A 10 -16.44 18.88 0.74
C VAL A 10 -16.07 20.07 1.63
N LEU A 11 -16.20 21.30 1.14
CA LEU A 11 -15.87 22.53 1.89
C LEU A 11 -16.80 22.75 3.08
N ALA A 12 -18.09 22.43 2.93
CA ALA A 12 -19.08 22.58 4.00
C ALA A 12 -18.76 21.74 5.24
N ALA A 13 -18.01 20.64 5.09
CA ALA A 13 -17.61 19.76 6.19
C ALA A 13 -16.48 20.31 7.08
N TYR A 14 -15.89 21.47 6.75
CA TYR A 14 -14.77 22.03 7.51
C TYR A 14 -15.10 23.40 8.09
N ASN A 15 -14.80 23.61 9.38
CA ASN A 15 -14.93 24.90 10.04
C ASN A 15 -13.71 25.78 9.76
N LEU A 16 -13.72 26.48 8.62
CA LEU A 16 -12.67 27.38 8.16
C LEU A 16 -13.28 28.72 7.73
N PRO A 17 -12.53 29.84 7.79
CA PRO A 17 -13.00 31.15 7.33
C PRO A 17 -13.52 31.09 5.88
N GLU A 18 -14.59 31.83 5.59
CA GLU A 18 -15.21 31.80 4.27
C GLU A 18 -14.27 32.32 3.17
N SER A 19 -13.43 33.30 3.49
CA SER A 19 -12.35 33.77 2.62
C SER A 19 -11.37 32.65 2.24
N LEU A 20 -11.08 31.75 3.18
CA LEU A 20 -10.17 30.62 2.95
C LEU A 20 -10.84 29.59 2.04
N LYS A 21 -12.08 29.23 2.36
CA LYS A 21 -12.88 28.28 1.57
C LYS A 21 -13.03 28.75 0.13
N SER A 22 -13.38 30.01 -0.07
CA SER A 22 -13.57 30.62 -1.39
C SER A 22 -12.27 30.64 -2.20
N ALA A 23 -11.15 31.10 -1.63
CA ALA A 23 -9.85 31.08 -2.30
C ALA A 23 -9.36 29.65 -2.61
N PHE A 24 -9.58 28.71 -1.70
CA PHE A 24 -9.28 27.29 -1.95
C PHE A 24 -10.15 26.72 -3.07
N ALA A 25 -11.44 27.09 -3.12
CA ALA A 25 -12.36 26.62 -4.13
C ALA A 25 -11.89 26.98 -5.55
N VAL A 26 -11.42 28.22 -5.74
CA VAL A 26 -10.86 28.70 -7.01
C VAL A 26 -9.64 27.86 -7.41
N LEU A 27 -8.66 27.69 -6.51
CA LEU A 27 -7.46 26.89 -6.76
C LEU A 27 -7.80 25.43 -7.09
N ALA A 28 -8.70 24.84 -6.32
CA ALA A 28 -9.10 23.44 -6.49
C ALA A 28 -9.88 23.23 -7.80
N ALA A 29 -10.78 24.14 -8.18
CA ALA A 29 -11.50 24.03 -9.44
C ALA A 29 -10.54 23.98 -10.64
N ALA A 30 -9.49 24.81 -10.62
CA ALA A 30 -8.50 24.86 -11.68
C ALA A 30 -7.55 23.65 -11.70
N HIS A 31 -7.08 23.18 -10.53
CA HIS A 31 -5.91 22.29 -10.49
C HIS A 31 -6.11 20.93 -9.81
N LEU A 32 -7.22 20.70 -9.10
CA LEU A 32 -7.38 19.50 -8.29
C LEU A 32 -7.31 18.20 -9.11
N HIS A 33 -7.81 18.26 -10.36
CA HIS A 33 -7.80 17.15 -11.30
C HIS A 33 -6.40 16.80 -11.84
N SER A 34 -5.43 17.69 -11.71
CA SER A 34 -4.09 17.52 -12.28
C SER A 34 -3.16 16.71 -11.37
N PRO A 35 -2.42 15.73 -11.91
CA PRO A 35 -1.33 15.10 -11.16
C PRO A 35 -0.23 16.12 -10.86
N HIS A 36 0.37 16.00 -9.68
CA HIS A 36 1.56 16.78 -9.34
C HIS A 36 2.86 16.05 -9.69
N SER A 37 2.84 14.71 -9.72
CA SER A 37 4.03 13.91 -10.01
C SER A 37 4.48 14.09 -11.46
N THR A 38 5.74 14.47 -11.65
CA THR A 38 6.43 14.57 -12.94
C THR A 38 6.85 13.21 -13.50
N THR A 39 6.89 12.16 -12.67
CA THR A 39 7.27 10.79 -13.07
C THR A 39 6.10 9.96 -13.60
N ARG A 40 4.90 10.58 -13.71
CA ARG A 40 3.70 9.88 -14.13
C ARG A 40 3.69 9.73 -15.66
N VAL A 41 3.80 8.49 -16.12
CA VAL A 41 3.73 8.13 -17.56
C VAL A 41 2.34 8.35 -18.19
N SER A 42 1.28 8.50 -17.38
CA SER A 42 -0.09 8.69 -17.90
C SER A 42 -0.50 10.15 -17.82
N GLY A 43 -0.92 10.73 -18.95
CA GLY A 43 -1.52 12.07 -19.03
C GLY A 43 -2.96 12.17 -18.51
N ARG A 44 -3.54 11.09 -17.97
CA ARG A 44 -4.92 11.10 -17.47
C ARG A 44 -5.06 11.95 -16.20
N SER A 45 -6.17 12.67 -16.08
CA SER A 45 -6.54 13.35 -14.83
C SER A 45 -6.64 12.37 -13.66
N LEU A 46 -6.55 12.90 -12.44
CA LEU A 46 -6.76 12.14 -11.22
C LEU A 46 -8.22 11.71 -11.11
N SER A 47 -8.46 10.53 -10.53
CA SER A 47 -9.83 10.07 -10.25
C SER A 47 -10.52 11.02 -9.28
N GLN A 48 -11.85 11.14 -9.38
CA GLN A 48 -12.66 11.92 -8.44
C GLN A 48 -12.39 11.54 -6.97
N MET A 49 -12.14 10.27 -6.68
CA MET A 49 -11.74 9.82 -5.33
C MET A 49 -10.38 10.41 -4.91
N SER A 50 -9.38 10.40 -5.80
CA SER A 50 -8.05 10.98 -5.50
C SER A 50 -8.14 12.50 -5.30
N GLN A 51 -8.99 13.17 -6.09
CA GLN A 51 -9.28 14.59 -5.95
C GLN A 51 -9.92 14.89 -4.60
N ARG A 52 -10.97 14.14 -4.22
CA ARG A 52 -11.65 14.28 -2.93
C ARG A 52 -10.69 14.08 -1.76
N GLN A 53 -9.88 13.02 -1.79
CA GLN A 53 -8.88 12.74 -0.75
C GLN A 53 -7.85 13.87 -0.63
N ARG A 54 -7.33 14.39 -1.74
CA ARG A 54 -6.40 15.52 -1.72
C ARG A 54 -7.06 16.77 -1.12
N ALA A 55 -8.28 17.10 -1.54
CA ALA A 55 -9.01 18.25 -1.02
C ALA A 55 -9.26 18.15 0.49
N GLN A 56 -9.78 17.00 0.94
CA GLN A 56 -10.02 16.73 2.36
C GLN A 56 -8.73 16.80 3.19
N ALA A 57 -7.64 16.23 2.69
CA ALA A 57 -6.36 16.30 3.36
C ALA A 57 -5.89 17.75 3.50
N LEU A 58 -5.89 18.55 2.42
CA LEU A 58 -5.48 19.95 2.46
C LEU A 58 -6.34 20.80 3.41
N LEU A 59 -7.66 20.62 3.37
CA LEU A 59 -8.58 21.34 4.27
C LEU A 59 -8.35 20.95 5.73
N LYS A 60 -8.12 19.66 6.03
CA LYS A 60 -7.76 19.24 7.40
C LYS A 60 -6.45 19.87 7.87
N MET A 61 -5.45 20.05 7.00
CA MET A 61 -4.20 20.73 7.38
C MET A 61 -4.42 22.20 7.73
N PHE A 62 -5.36 22.89 7.07
CA PHE A 62 -5.72 24.26 7.47
C PHE A 62 -6.45 24.29 8.80
N VAL A 63 -7.28 23.28 9.10
CA VAL A 63 -7.90 23.13 10.42
C VAL A 63 -6.82 22.88 11.47
N ASP A 64 -5.90 21.93 11.24
CA ASP A 64 -4.77 21.64 12.14
C ASP A 64 -3.96 22.92 12.43
N LEU A 65 -3.65 23.72 11.41
CA LEU A 65 -2.93 24.98 11.58
C LEU A 65 -3.69 25.98 12.45
N ARG A 66 -5.00 26.10 12.29
CA ARG A 66 -5.81 27.02 13.11
C ARG A 66 -5.91 26.54 14.55
N GLU A 67 -6.08 25.23 14.77
CA GLU A 67 -6.03 24.59 16.09
C GLU A 67 -4.64 24.79 16.74
N GLY A 68 -3.58 24.79 15.94
CA GLY A 68 -2.20 25.11 16.33
C GLY A 68 -1.90 26.59 16.56
N GLY A 69 -2.92 27.47 16.58
CA GLY A 69 -2.76 28.90 16.87
C GLY A 69 -2.44 29.79 15.66
N PHE A 70 -2.44 29.27 14.43
CA PHE A 70 -2.20 30.09 13.23
C PHE A 70 -3.51 30.63 12.65
N ALA A 71 -3.67 31.95 12.60
CA ALA A 71 -4.86 32.60 12.06
C ALA A 71 -4.89 32.71 10.52
N LEU A 72 -4.69 31.61 9.78
CA LEU A 72 -4.77 31.65 8.31
C LEU A 72 -6.22 31.93 7.86
N THR A 73 -6.40 32.98 7.07
CA THR A 73 -7.70 33.38 6.47
C THR A 73 -7.73 33.13 4.97
N THR A 74 -6.61 32.77 4.35
CA THR A 74 -6.51 32.38 2.94
C THR A 74 -5.39 31.36 2.71
N PRO A 75 -5.50 30.42 1.74
CA PRO A 75 -4.41 29.50 1.40
C PRO A 75 -3.10 30.22 1.08
N TYR A 76 -3.17 31.45 0.54
CA TYR A 76 -2.01 32.28 0.23
C TYR A 76 -1.24 32.75 1.48
N ASN A 77 -1.79 32.65 2.69
CA ASN A 77 -1.04 32.90 3.94
C ASN A 77 -0.08 31.75 4.28
N LEU A 78 -0.13 30.61 3.60
CA LEU A 78 0.79 29.50 3.85
C LEU A 78 2.25 29.96 3.64
N ARG A 79 3.14 29.56 4.56
CA ARG A 79 4.58 29.90 4.64
C ARG A 79 5.34 28.67 5.15
N GLN A 80 6.67 28.67 5.03
CA GLN A 80 7.52 27.56 5.50
C GLN A 80 7.32 27.22 6.99
N LYS A 81 7.17 28.23 7.86
CA LYS A 81 6.90 28.00 9.30
C LYS A 81 5.66 27.15 9.58
N HIS A 82 4.61 27.28 8.76
CA HIS A 82 3.38 26.50 8.88
C HIS A 82 3.62 25.04 8.48
N ILE A 83 4.41 24.81 7.44
CA ILE A 83 4.78 23.46 7.00
C ILE A 83 5.65 22.78 8.05
N GLN A 84 6.64 23.49 8.60
CA GLN A 84 7.48 22.99 9.68
C GLN A 84 6.65 22.58 10.90
N TRP A 85 5.73 23.44 11.34
CA TRP A 85 4.83 23.11 12.44
C TRP A 85 3.98 21.88 12.14
N LEU A 86 3.36 21.80 10.96
CA LEU A 86 2.54 20.64 10.56
C LEU A 86 3.35 19.35 10.57
N VAL A 87 4.57 19.36 10.03
CA VAL A 87 5.42 18.16 10.00
C VAL A 87 5.80 17.71 11.40
N ARG A 88 6.20 18.65 12.28
CA ARG A 88 6.50 18.33 13.69
C ARG A 88 5.27 17.77 14.40
N TYR A 89 4.12 18.41 14.24
CA TYR A 89 2.85 17.95 14.80
C TYR A 89 2.49 16.53 14.32
N TRP A 90 2.64 16.25 13.02
CA TRP A 90 2.32 14.93 12.47
C TRP A 90 3.27 13.83 12.94
N VAL A 91 4.57 14.13 13.05
CA VAL A 91 5.60 13.13 13.37
C VAL A 91 5.71 12.91 14.88
N LEU A 92 5.76 13.99 15.66
CA LEU A 92 6.06 13.93 17.09
C LEU A 92 4.81 13.72 17.94
N GLU A 93 3.72 14.42 17.61
CA GLU A 93 2.50 14.41 18.42
C GLU A 93 1.49 13.36 17.91
N GLN A 94 1.11 13.42 16.64
CA GLN A 94 0.17 12.45 16.05
C GLN A 94 0.80 11.10 15.74
N LYS A 95 2.14 11.00 15.76
CA LYS A 95 2.90 9.77 15.46
C LYS A 95 2.44 9.09 14.17
N LEU A 96 2.10 9.89 13.15
CA LEU A 96 1.63 9.36 11.87
C LEU A 96 2.75 8.55 11.21
N ASN A 97 2.40 7.51 10.46
CA ASN A 97 3.39 6.78 9.70
C ASN A 97 4.04 7.66 8.60
N VAL A 98 5.30 7.37 8.28
CA VAL A 98 6.11 8.11 7.30
C VAL A 98 5.43 8.26 5.94
N GLY A 99 4.71 7.24 5.48
CA GLY A 99 4.00 7.26 4.20
C GLY A 99 2.86 8.27 4.16
N THR A 100 2.14 8.43 5.28
CA THR A 100 1.10 9.46 5.43
C THR A 100 1.72 10.86 5.41
N VAL A 101 2.82 11.08 6.14
CA VAL A 101 3.51 12.39 6.17
C VAL A 101 4.03 12.78 4.79
N GLU A 102 4.70 11.87 4.08
CA GLU A 102 5.17 12.10 2.71
C GLU A 102 4.01 12.40 1.72
N LEU A 103 2.87 11.72 1.89
CA LEU A 103 1.68 11.99 1.09
C LEU A 103 1.12 13.39 1.37
N ARG A 104 1.04 13.80 2.64
CA ARG A 104 0.60 15.15 3.03
C ARG A 104 1.56 16.22 2.48
N LEU A 105 2.88 16.02 2.56
CA LEU A 105 3.87 16.88 1.92
C LEU A 105 3.69 16.96 0.40
N THR A 106 3.35 15.85 -0.26
CA THR A 106 3.04 15.84 -1.69
C THR A 106 1.80 16.68 -2.02
N HIS A 107 0.78 16.66 -1.15
CA HIS A 107 -0.39 17.52 -1.31
C HIS A 107 -0.05 19.00 -1.10
N LEU A 108 0.77 19.32 -0.10
CA LEU A 108 1.26 20.68 0.12
C LEU A 108 2.05 21.19 -1.08
N ARG A 109 2.96 20.39 -1.66
CA ARG A 109 3.69 20.76 -2.89
C ARG A 109 2.76 21.07 -4.06
N ALA A 110 1.70 20.28 -4.22
CA ALA A 110 0.68 20.55 -5.22
C ALA A 110 -0.01 21.90 -4.95
N LEU A 111 -0.49 22.12 -3.73
CA LEU A 111 -1.17 23.36 -3.35
C LEU A 111 -0.29 24.60 -3.53
N THR A 112 0.99 24.53 -3.12
CA THR A 112 1.90 25.68 -3.24
C THR A 112 2.24 25.97 -4.69
N SER A 113 2.38 24.94 -5.52
CA SER A 113 2.53 25.08 -6.97
C SER A 113 1.30 25.75 -7.61
N TRP A 114 0.08 25.46 -7.17
CA TRP A 114 -1.13 26.14 -7.68
C TRP A 114 -1.13 27.64 -7.38
N MET A 115 -0.46 28.06 -6.32
CA MET A 115 -0.32 29.45 -5.91
C MET A 115 0.94 30.13 -6.49
N GLY A 116 1.68 29.47 -7.39
CA GLY A 116 2.95 29.98 -7.93
C GLY A 116 4.14 29.95 -6.95
N LYS A 117 3.98 29.32 -5.78
CA LYS A 117 5.02 29.19 -4.74
C LYS A 117 5.78 27.86 -4.91
N THR A 118 6.47 27.72 -6.03
CA THR A 118 7.35 26.57 -6.28
C THR A 118 8.50 26.57 -5.26
N ASN A 119 8.98 25.39 -4.85
CA ASN A 119 10.07 25.21 -3.87
C ASN A 119 9.77 25.61 -2.41
N MET A 120 8.53 25.95 -2.04
CA MET A 120 8.19 26.27 -0.64
C MET A 120 8.23 25.06 0.32
N VAL A 121 8.07 23.84 -0.20
CA VAL A 121 7.97 22.60 0.60
C VAL A 121 9.21 21.75 0.40
N GLY A 122 10.05 21.72 1.42
CA GLY A 122 11.28 20.94 1.54
C GLY A 122 11.05 19.44 1.74
N SER A 123 12.14 18.73 2.00
CA SER A 123 12.16 17.32 2.38
C SER A 123 11.64 17.13 3.81
N LEU A 124 11.41 15.87 4.23
CA LEU A 124 11.01 15.59 5.62
C LEU A 124 12.13 15.97 6.61
N ASP A 125 13.39 15.79 6.21
CA ASP A 125 14.56 16.06 7.06
C ASP A 125 14.77 17.56 7.30
N ASP A 126 14.23 18.41 6.43
CA ASP A 126 14.31 19.87 6.56
C ASP A 126 13.47 20.40 7.75
N TYR A 127 12.59 19.56 8.31
CA TYR A 127 11.57 20.01 9.28
C TYR A 127 11.64 19.30 10.63
N VAL A 128 12.15 18.07 10.69
CA VAL A 128 12.13 17.27 11.91
C VAL A 128 13.25 16.23 11.88
N GLU A 129 13.92 16.05 13.02
CA GLU A 129 14.76 14.88 13.24
C GLU A 129 13.88 13.64 13.34
N ARG A 130 14.11 12.68 12.45
CA ARG A 130 13.24 11.52 12.34
C ARG A 130 13.46 10.58 13.54
N PRO A 131 12.38 10.04 14.14
CA PRO A 131 12.51 8.93 15.07
C PRO A 131 13.27 7.75 14.45
N ALA A 132 13.89 6.92 15.29
CA ALA A 132 14.56 5.70 14.84
C ALA A 132 13.60 4.84 13.98
N ASP A 133 14.13 4.25 12.91
CA ASP A 133 13.38 3.43 11.94
C ASP A 133 12.20 4.10 11.21
N TYR A 134 12.07 5.43 11.32
CA TYR A 134 11.04 6.21 10.62
C TYR A 134 11.38 6.44 9.14
N LYS A 135 11.47 5.34 8.38
CA LYS A 135 11.82 5.29 6.96
C LYS A 135 10.80 4.49 6.17
N ARG A 136 10.50 4.94 4.96
CA ARG A 136 9.56 4.27 4.08
C ARG A 136 10.23 3.09 3.37
N SER A 137 9.75 1.87 3.63
CA SER A 137 10.09 0.68 2.83
C SER A 137 9.03 0.42 1.78
N TYR A 138 9.47 0.04 0.58
CA TYR A 138 8.61 -0.49 -0.49
C TYR A 138 8.80 -2.00 -0.71
N ILE A 139 9.61 -2.63 0.14
CA ILE A 139 9.86 -4.07 0.16
C ILE A 139 8.96 -4.67 1.25
N ALA A 140 8.27 -5.76 0.94
CA ALA A 140 7.44 -6.48 1.90
C ALA A 140 8.29 -6.94 3.09
N ARG A 141 7.79 -6.72 4.32
CA ARG A 141 8.45 -7.19 5.54
C ARG A 141 7.71 -8.36 6.18
N GLU A 142 6.39 -8.38 6.05
CA GLU A 142 5.50 -9.40 6.60
C GLU A 142 4.72 -10.06 5.46
N ASP A 143 4.43 -11.35 5.62
CA ASP A 143 3.55 -12.07 4.71
C ASP A 143 2.10 -11.64 4.94
N ARG A 144 1.47 -11.11 3.89
CA ARG A 144 0.07 -10.64 3.90
C ARG A 144 -0.86 -11.56 3.12
N SER A 145 -0.37 -12.70 2.63
CA SER A 145 -1.19 -13.74 2.04
C SER A 145 -2.16 -14.32 3.06
N TRP A 146 -3.26 -14.90 2.60
CA TRP A 146 -4.20 -15.54 3.52
C TRP A 146 -3.57 -16.77 4.15
N GLU A 147 -2.94 -17.59 3.31
CA GLU A 147 -2.18 -18.77 3.73
C GLU A 147 -1.10 -18.44 4.77
N GLY A 148 -0.31 -17.38 4.55
CA GLY A 148 0.72 -16.94 5.50
C GLY A 148 0.19 -16.47 6.85
N ASN A 149 -1.11 -16.21 6.96
CA ASN A 149 -1.80 -15.84 8.18
C ASN A 149 -2.73 -16.96 8.68
N GLY A 150 -2.55 -18.20 8.18
CA GLY A 150 -3.31 -19.37 8.62
C GLY A 150 -4.77 -19.41 8.17
N VAL A 151 -5.14 -18.60 7.17
CA VAL A 151 -6.50 -18.56 6.64
C VAL A 151 -6.59 -19.43 5.38
N ASP A 152 -7.37 -20.50 5.43
CA ASP A 152 -7.75 -21.27 4.25
C ASP A 152 -8.70 -20.44 3.38
N ALA A 153 -8.18 -20.01 2.22
CA ALA A 153 -8.94 -19.19 1.29
C ALA A 153 -10.14 -19.92 0.69
N VAL A 154 -10.03 -21.22 0.40
CA VAL A 154 -11.13 -21.98 -0.20
C VAL A 154 -12.27 -22.09 0.80
N ALA A 155 -11.97 -22.54 2.03
CA ALA A 155 -12.97 -22.69 3.08
C ALA A 155 -13.63 -21.34 3.45
N LYS A 156 -12.82 -20.28 3.63
CA LYS A 156 -13.35 -18.95 4.00
C LYS A 156 -14.19 -18.33 2.88
N ILE A 157 -13.82 -18.51 1.60
CA ILE A 157 -14.63 -18.03 0.48
C ILE A 157 -15.94 -18.82 0.37
N ALA A 158 -15.93 -20.13 0.63
CA ALA A 158 -17.15 -20.95 0.66
C ALA A 158 -18.10 -20.50 1.79
N GLU A 159 -17.58 -20.19 2.97
CA GLU A 159 -18.36 -19.59 4.07
C GLU A 159 -19.00 -18.26 3.65
N ILE A 160 -18.24 -17.37 3.02
CA ILE A 160 -18.74 -16.08 2.51
C ILE A 160 -19.80 -16.28 1.43
N ALA A 161 -19.70 -17.31 0.60
CA ALA A 161 -20.68 -17.61 -0.44
C ALA A 161 -22.09 -17.89 0.14
N GLY A 162 -22.17 -18.42 1.37
CA GLY A 162 -23.43 -18.59 2.09
C GLY A 162 -24.10 -17.28 2.53
N THR A 163 -23.35 -16.16 2.59
CA THR A 163 -23.90 -14.82 2.84
C THR A 163 -24.06 -14.02 1.54
N ASP A 164 -23.06 -14.04 0.65
CA ASP A 164 -23.06 -13.26 -0.58
C ASP A 164 -22.24 -13.95 -1.69
N ARG A 165 -22.95 -14.49 -2.69
CA ARG A 165 -22.34 -15.17 -3.84
C ARG A 165 -21.47 -14.26 -4.71
N HIS A 166 -21.79 -12.97 -4.84
CA HIS A 166 -21.01 -12.04 -5.66
C HIS A 166 -19.67 -11.74 -5.01
N VAL A 167 -19.66 -11.45 -3.70
CA VAL A 167 -18.43 -11.20 -2.95
C VAL A 167 -17.54 -12.44 -2.98
N ALA A 168 -18.10 -13.63 -2.80
CA ALA A 168 -17.36 -14.88 -2.89
C ALA A 168 -16.71 -15.08 -4.28
N GLN A 169 -17.47 -14.93 -5.38
CA GLN A 169 -16.90 -15.04 -6.72
C GLN A 169 -15.83 -13.97 -6.99
N GLN A 170 -16.00 -12.74 -6.50
CA GLN A 170 -15.00 -11.67 -6.63
C GLN A 170 -13.72 -12.00 -5.87
N LEU A 171 -13.80 -12.63 -4.70
CA LEU A 171 -12.63 -13.14 -3.98
C LEU A 171 -11.96 -14.31 -4.72
N LYS A 172 -12.75 -15.24 -5.30
CA LYS A 172 -12.20 -16.30 -6.18
C LYS A 172 -11.38 -15.70 -7.33
N LEU A 173 -11.89 -14.64 -7.98
CA LEU A 173 -11.16 -13.93 -9.04
C LEU A 173 -9.87 -13.25 -8.55
N GLU A 174 -9.90 -12.64 -7.36
CA GLU A 174 -8.71 -12.05 -6.73
C GLU A 174 -7.64 -13.12 -6.44
N ALA A 175 -8.05 -14.31 -5.97
CA ALA A 175 -7.15 -15.44 -5.73
C ALA A 175 -6.63 -16.06 -7.04
N ALA A 176 -7.47 -16.17 -8.06
CA ALA A 176 -7.18 -16.89 -9.29
C ALA A 176 -6.30 -16.11 -10.29
N PHE A 177 -6.42 -14.79 -10.31
CA PHE A 177 -5.74 -13.92 -11.29
C PHE A 177 -4.96 -12.78 -10.64
N GLY A 178 -4.90 -12.77 -9.30
CA GLY A 178 -4.29 -11.69 -8.55
C GLY A 178 -4.97 -10.34 -8.82
N LEU A 179 -6.28 -10.29 -9.08
CA LEU A 179 -6.97 -9.02 -9.34
C LEU A 179 -6.97 -8.10 -8.11
N ARG A 180 -7.15 -6.80 -8.33
CA ARG A 180 -7.57 -5.90 -7.24
C ARG A 180 -9.09 -6.02 -7.09
N ALA A 181 -9.62 -5.83 -5.89
CA ALA A 181 -11.08 -5.80 -5.66
C ALA A 181 -11.87 -4.97 -6.70
N LYS A 182 -11.44 -3.73 -6.99
CA LYS A 182 -12.13 -2.94 -8.03
C LYS A 182 -12.09 -3.55 -9.44
N GLU A 183 -11.01 -4.26 -9.76
CA GLU A 183 -10.87 -4.97 -11.04
C GLU A 183 -11.79 -6.20 -11.06
N SER A 184 -11.91 -6.96 -9.95
CA SER A 184 -12.84 -8.09 -9.87
C SER A 184 -14.31 -7.63 -9.94
N TRP A 185 -14.66 -6.50 -9.34
CA TRP A 185 -16.03 -5.96 -9.42
C TRP A 185 -16.41 -5.57 -10.85
N ARG A 186 -15.47 -4.98 -11.59
CA ARG A 186 -15.74 -4.42 -12.92
C ARG A 186 -15.41 -5.39 -14.06
N LEU A 187 -14.95 -6.60 -13.75
CA LEU A 187 -14.62 -7.59 -14.76
C LEU A 187 -15.87 -7.90 -15.59
N ARG A 188 -15.69 -7.99 -16.91
CA ARG A 188 -16.72 -8.41 -17.87
C ARG A 188 -16.23 -9.67 -18.56
N PRO A 189 -16.51 -10.87 -18.00
CA PRO A 189 -15.88 -12.12 -18.45
C PRO A 189 -15.99 -12.36 -19.96
N ILE A 190 -17.18 -12.13 -20.54
CA ILE A 190 -17.44 -12.33 -21.98
C ILE A 190 -16.55 -11.42 -22.86
N GLN A 191 -16.21 -10.22 -22.39
CA GLN A 191 -15.47 -9.22 -23.17
C GLN A 191 -13.97 -9.21 -22.85
N ASP A 192 -13.63 -9.50 -21.60
CA ASP A 192 -12.27 -9.35 -21.08
C ASP A 192 -11.46 -10.65 -21.24
N VAL A 193 -12.08 -11.81 -21.52
CA VAL A 193 -11.36 -13.04 -21.89
C VAL A 193 -10.97 -13.00 -23.36
N LEU A 194 -9.66 -13.07 -23.64
CA LEU A 194 -9.12 -13.03 -24.99
C LEU A 194 -8.95 -14.45 -25.56
N PRO A 195 -9.14 -14.65 -26.88
CA PRO A 195 -8.86 -15.92 -27.56
C PRO A 195 -7.41 -16.40 -27.38
N SER A 196 -6.48 -15.49 -27.06
CA SER A 196 -5.08 -15.80 -26.80
C SER A 196 -4.82 -16.51 -25.46
N GLY A 197 -5.85 -16.92 -24.70
CA GLY A 197 -5.69 -17.52 -23.37
C GLY A 197 -5.25 -16.51 -22.30
N HIS A 198 -5.73 -15.26 -22.41
CA HIS A 198 -5.40 -14.18 -21.47
C HIS A 198 -6.65 -13.44 -21.01
N LEU A 199 -6.63 -13.01 -19.74
CA LEU A 199 -7.61 -12.09 -19.19
C LEU A 199 -7.10 -10.65 -19.37
N HIS A 200 -7.79 -9.87 -20.19
CA HIS A 200 -7.52 -8.46 -20.45
C HIS A 200 -8.11 -7.58 -19.35
N VAL A 201 -7.33 -7.29 -18.32
CA VAL A 201 -7.75 -6.45 -17.19
C VAL A 201 -7.64 -4.98 -17.56
N VAL A 202 -8.76 -4.37 -17.96
CA VAL A 202 -8.83 -2.95 -18.38
C VAL A 202 -9.50 -2.10 -17.31
N ASP A 203 -10.67 -2.55 -16.87
CA ASP A 203 -11.55 -1.77 -16.02
C ASP A 203 -11.18 -1.90 -14.54
N GLY A 204 -11.41 -0.83 -13.78
CA GLY A 204 -11.04 -0.78 -12.35
C GLY A 204 -9.55 -0.66 -12.06
N THR A 205 -8.69 -0.72 -13.09
CA THR A 205 -7.23 -0.63 -12.94
C THR A 205 -6.76 0.68 -12.33
N LYS A 206 -5.73 0.60 -11.48
CA LYS A 206 -5.13 1.78 -10.86
C LYS A 206 -4.45 2.64 -11.93
N GLY A 207 -4.90 3.89 -12.07
CA GLY A 207 -4.38 4.83 -13.06
C GLY A 207 -4.82 4.52 -14.49
N GLY A 208 -5.74 3.57 -14.69
CA GLY A 208 -6.28 3.22 -16.01
C GLY A 208 -5.29 2.50 -16.92
N ARG A 209 -4.33 1.76 -16.33
CA ARG A 209 -3.34 0.98 -17.07
C ARG A 209 -3.86 -0.44 -17.23
N SER A 210 -4.23 -0.81 -18.45
CA SER A 210 -4.60 -2.18 -18.77
C SER A 210 -3.39 -3.11 -18.71
N ARG A 211 -3.67 -4.41 -18.52
CA ARG A 211 -2.67 -5.47 -18.54
C ARG A 211 -3.33 -6.80 -18.89
N ASN A 212 -2.52 -7.77 -19.33
CA ASN A 212 -2.97 -9.13 -19.53
C ASN A 212 -2.49 -10.02 -18.37
N VAL A 213 -3.35 -10.94 -17.94
CA VAL A 213 -3.03 -12.00 -16.99
C VAL A 213 -3.27 -13.33 -17.70
N SER A 214 -2.31 -14.23 -17.72
CA SER A 214 -2.44 -15.51 -18.44
C SER A 214 -3.43 -16.45 -17.74
N LEU A 215 -4.19 -17.20 -18.52
CA LEU A 215 -4.98 -18.32 -18.05
C LEU A 215 -4.09 -19.57 -18.14
N GLU A 216 -3.56 -19.99 -16.99
CA GLU A 216 -2.59 -21.09 -16.85
C GLU A 216 -3.27 -22.44 -16.60
N PHE A 217 -4.51 -22.44 -16.08
CA PHE A 217 -5.18 -23.65 -15.61
C PHE A 217 -6.62 -23.76 -16.10
N THR A 218 -7.09 -24.98 -16.37
CA THR A 218 -8.46 -25.24 -16.84
C THR A 218 -9.52 -24.71 -15.87
N TRP A 219 -9.34 -24.89 -14.55
CA TRP A 219 -10.30 -24.41 -13.54
C TRP A 219 -10.48 -22.88 -13.54
N GLN A 220 -9.52 -22.11 -14.09
CA GLN A 220 -9.69 -20.68 -14.25
C GLN A 220 -10.75 -20.35 -15.30
N TYR A 221 -10.91 -21.17 -16.33
CA TYR A 221 -11.97 -21.05 -17.32
C TYR A 221 -13.32 -21.38 -16.70
N ASP A 222 -13.41 -22.45 -15.89
CA ASP A 222 -14.65 -22.81 -15.18
C ASP A 222 -15.12 -21.66 -14.27
N LEU A 223 -14.20 -21.07 -13.50
CA LEU A 223 -14.49 -19.89 -12.69
C LEU A 223 -15.00 -18.71 -13.55
N LEU A 224 -14.39 -18.46 -14.72
CA LEU A 224 -14.82 -17.37 -15.60
C LEU A 224 -16.21 -17.62 -16.20
N ILE A 225 -16.58 -18.88 -16.44
CA ILE A 225 -17.93 -19.28 -16.87
C ILE A 225 -18.93 -19.00 -15.74
N GLU A 226 -18.68 -19.50 -14.52
CA GLU A 226 -19.54 -19.23 -13.34
C GLU A 226 -19.78 -17.72 -13.13
N VAL A 227 -18.74 -16.93 -13.35
CA VAL A 227 -18.76 -15.48 -13.21
C VAL A 227 -19.51 -14.81 -14.36
N ALA A 228 -19.38 -15.33 -15.59
CA ALA A 228 -20.09 -14.83 -16.76
C ALA A 228 -21.60 -15.01 -16.62
N GLU A 229 -22.03 -16.18 -16.15
CA GLU A 229 -23.43 -16.48 -15.87
C GLU A 229 -24.01 -15.54 -14.81
N LEU A 230 -23.30 -15.34 -13.69
CA LEU A 230 -23.74 -14.42 -12.65
C LEU A 230 -23.83 -12.97 -13.14
N ALA A 231 -22.88 -12.53 -13.97
CA ALA A 231 -22.90 -11.20 -14.57
C ALA A 231 -24.08 -11.03 -15.54
N ALA A 232 -24.38 -12.04 -16.36
CA ALA A 232 -25.50 -12.05 -17.27
C ALA A 232 -26.85 -12.02 -16.53
N GLU A 233 -26.97 -12.77 -15.43
CA GLU A 233 -28.17 -12.79 -14.58
C GLU A 233 -28.43 -11.43 -13.93
N THR A 234 -27.39 -10.82 -13.33
CA THR A 234 -27.58 -9.69 -12.39
C THR A 234 -27.27 -8.32 -12.98
N ASN A 235 -26.58 -8.28 -14.13
CA ASN A 235 -26.27 -7.06 -14.84
C ASN A 235 -26.13 -7.28 -16.37
N PRO A 236 -27.19 -7.79 -17.05
CA PRO A 236 -27.12 -8.17 -18.47
C PRO A 236 -26.75 -7.01 -19.39
N LYS A 237 -27.02 -5.77 -19.00
CA LYS A 237 -26.73 -4.57 -19.81
C LYS A 237 -25.24 -4.27 -19.90
N TYR A 238 -24.50 -4.40 -18.79
CA TYR A 238 -23.09 -4.01 -18.73
C TYR A 238 -22.13 -5.19 -18.61
N GLY A 239 -22.64 -6.35 -18.19
CA GLY A 239 -21.88 -7.59 -18.03
C GLY A 239 -20.81 -7.55 -16.94
N THR A 240 -20.85 -6.55 -16.03
CA THR A 240 -19.91 -6.48 -14.91
C THR A 240 -20.44 -7.24 -13.70
N LEU A 241 -19.55 -7.68 -12.81
CA LEU A 241 -19.94 -8.28 -11.53
C LEU A 241 -20.52 -7.33 -10.46
N ILE A 242 -20.58 -6.02 -10.71
CA ILE A 242 -21.41 -5.13 -9.89
C ILE A 242 -22.87 -5.37 -10.28
N PRO A 243 -23.75 -5.81 -9.36
CA PRO A 243 -25.16 -6.00 -9.68
C PRO A 243 -25.80 -4.68 -10.12
N ARG A 244 -26.78 -4.73 -11.04
CA ARG A 244 -27.36 -3.54 -11.66
C ARG A 244 -28.01 -2.56 -10.67
N THR A 245 -28.46 -3.07 -9.53
CA THR A 245 -29.09 -2.30 -8.44
C THR A 245 -28.10 -1.43 -7.67
N TYR A 246 -26.79 -1.68 -7.82
CA TYR A 246 -25.75 -0.95 -7.12
C TYR A 246 -25.04 0.05 -8.02
N THR A 247 -24.87 1.27 -7.53
CA THR A 247 -23.75 2.11 -7.98
C THR A 247 -22.44 1.50 -7.48
N GLN A 248 -21.33 1.79 -8.16
CA GLN A 248 -20.02 1.31 -7.71
C GLN A 248 -19.68 1.71 -6.27
N ASP A 249 -20.08 2.91 -5.85
CA ASP A 249 -19.78 3.38 -4.49
C ASP A 249 -20.63 2.66 -3.43
N GLN A 250 -21.89 2.31 -3.76
CA GLN A 250 -22.69 1.42 -2.92
C GLN A 250 -22.10 0.01 -2.90
N TRP A 251 -21.74 -0.55 -4.06
CA TRP A 251 -21.12 -1.88 -4.15
C TRP A 251 -19.83 -1.98 -3.35
N ARG A 252 -18.96 -0.96 -3.43
CA ARG A 252 -17.74 -0.90 -2.62
C ARG A 252 -18.05 -1.03 -1.12
N ARG A 253 -19.06 -0.29 -0.63
CA ARG A 253 -19.43 -0.33 0.80
C ARG A 253 -19.98 -1.71 1.16
N HIS A 254 -20.86 -2.25 0.32
CA HIS A 254 -21.43 -3.58 0.49
C HIS A 254 -20.35 -4.67 0.56
N PHE A 255 -19.46 -4.72 -0.43
CA PHE A 255 -18.34 -5.66 -0.49
C PHE A 255 -17.51 -5.64 0.80
N TYR A 256 -17.07 -4.45 1.25
CA TYR A 256 -16.27 -4.35 2.47
C TYR A 256 -17.07 -4.63 3.75
N SER A 257 -18.37 -4.35 3.78
CA SER A 257 -19.24 -4.72 4.91
C SER A 257 -19.41 -6.23 5.04
N VAL A 258 -19.53 -6.96 3.92
CA VAL A 258 -19.53 -8.43 3.93
C VAL A 258 -18.18 -8.96 4.44
N LEU A 259 -17.06 -8.42 3.95
CA LEU A 259 -15.74 -8.82 4.45
C LEU A 259 -15.58 -8.57 5.95
N GLU A 260 -16.05 -7.43 6.45
CA GLU A 260 -16.04 -7.10 7.87
C GLU A 260 -16.87 -8.08 8.70
N LYS A 261 -18.08 -8.41 8.23
CA LYS A 261 -18.96 -9.42 8.86
C LYS A 261 -18.28 -10.77 9.04
N HIS A 262 -17.47 -11.19 8.05
CA HIS A 262 -16.73 -12.47 8.09
C HIS A 262 -15.34 -12.35 8.71
N GLY A 263 -15.01 -11.22 9.33
CA GLY A 263 -13.72 -10.99 9.98
C GLY A 263 -12.54 -10.84 9.02
N VAL A 264 -12.76 -10.67 7.71
CA VAL A 264 -11.72 -10.45 6.69
C VAL A 264 -11.22 -9.01 6.76
N THR A 265 -10.65 -8.67 7.92
CA THR A 265 -10.02 -7.40 8.24
C THR A 265 -8.71 -7.66 8.98
N LYS A 266 -7.85 -6.64 9.04
CA LYS A 266 -6.58 -6.74 9.78
C LYS A 266 -6.79 -7.06 11.28
N ASN A 267 -7.87 -6.55 11.88
CA ASN A 267 -8.17 -6.77 13.30
C ASN A 267 -9.00 -8.03 13.55
N GLY A 268 -9.60 -8.63 12.52
CA GLY A 268 -10.28 -9.92 12.60
C GLY A 268 -9.29 -11.05 12.37
N CYS A 269 -9.37 -11.71 11.22
CA CYS A 269 -8.52 -12.83 10.84
C CYS A 269 -7.11 -12.42 10.34
N GLY A 270 -6.65 -11.19 10.62
CA GLY A 270 -5.32 -10.71 10.22
C GLY A 270 -5.16 -10.38 8.72
N VAL A 271 -6.17 -10.66 7.89
CA VAL A 271 -6.09 -10.60 6.42
C VAL A 271 -7.07 -9.59 5.82
N THR A 272 -6.84 -9.23 4.55
CA THR A 272 -7.78 -8.43 3.75
C THR A 272 -7.93 -9.08 2.38
N ALA A 273 -8.95 -8.71 1.59
CA ALA A 273 -9.09 -9.20 0.21
C ALA A 273 -7.79 -9.05 -0.62
N HIS A 274 -7.06 -7.95 -0.42
CA HIS A 274 -5.78 -7.73 -1.12
C HIS A 274 -4.72 -8.78 -0.81
N GLY A 275 -4.83 -9.50 0.31
CA GLY A 275 -3.95 -10.62 0.66
C GLY A 275 -4.02 -11.77 -0.34
N LEU A 276 -5.17 -12.03 -0.97
CA LEU A 276 -5.30 -13.04 -2.03
C LEU A 276 -4.40 -12.72 -3.23
N ARG A 277 -4.30 -11.43 -3.57
CA ARG A 277 -3.38 -10.97 -4.60
C ARG A 277 -1.91 -11.14 -4.22
N HIS A 278 -1.55 -10.99 -2.94
CA HIS A 278 -0.20 -11.33 -2.47
C HIS A 278 0.07 -12.82 -2.69
N GLN A 279 -0.87 -13.67 -2.25
CA GLN A 279 -0.79 -15.11 -2.36
C GLN A 279 -0.63 -15.57 -3.82
N TYR A 280 -1.45 -15.03 -4.73
CA TYR A 280 -1.34 -15.33 -6.16
C TYR A 280 0.08 -15.07 -6.71
N PHE A 281 0.70 -13.93 -6.33
CA PHE A 281 2.05 -13.62 -6.80
C PHE A 281 3.14 -14.44 -6.09
N HIS A 282 2.91 -14.92 -4.86
CA HIS A 282 3.79 -15.89 -4.22
C HIS A 282 3.79 -17.21 -4.97
N GLN A 283 2.60 -17.73 -5.28
CA GLN A 283 2.44 -18.98 -6.01
C GLN A 283 2.96 -18.87 -7.46
N MET A 284 2.69 -17.76 -8.14
CA MET A 284 3.26 -17.49 -9.48
C MET A 284 4.78 -17.44 -9.45
N TYR A 285 5.37 -16.80 -8.42
CA TYR A 285 6.81 -16.77 -8.25
C TYR A 285 7.35 -18.18 -8.07
N GLU A 286 6.77 -18.96 -7.17
CA GLU A 286 7.23 -20.32 -6.87
C GLU A 286 7.17 -21.24 -8.09
N ARG A 287 6.06 -21.23 -8.84
CA ARG A 287 5.93 -22.01 -10.09
C ARG A 287 6.96 -21.63 -11.14
N THR A 288 7.27 -20.34 -11.29
CA THR A 288 8.20 -19.86 -12.33
C THR A 288 9.67 -19.98 -11.89
N ALA A 289 9.96 -19.62 -10.64
CA ALA A 289 11.30 -19.59 -10.08
C ALA A 289 11.79 -20.97 -9.63
N GLY A 290 10.88 -21.91 -9.35
CA GLY A 290 11.18 -23.21 -8.76
C GLY A 290 11.60 -23.15 -7.29
N GLN A 291 11.35 -22.01 -6.62
CA GLN A 291 11.65 -21.82 -5.21
C GLN A 291 10.66 -20.82 -4.58
N ALA A 292 10.41 -20.97 -3.28
CA ALA A 292 9.61 -20.02 -2.52
C ALA A 292 10.19 -18.59 -2.60
N ALA A 293 9.29 -17.60 -2.57
CA ALA A 293 9.68 -16.20 -2.46
C ALA A 293 10.35 -15.92 -1.11
N ALA A 294 11.20 -14.89 -1.04
CA ALA A 294 11.91 -14.56 0.20
C ALA A 294 10.96 -14.30 1.38
N ILE A 295 9.83 -13.63 1.14
CA ILE A 295 8.79 -13.37 2.15
C ILE A 295 8.16 -14.65 2.73
N LYS A 296 8.23 -15.77 2.01
CA LYS A 296 7.77 -17.10 2.43
C LYS A 296 8.89 -17.92 3.06
N GLY A 297 10.00 -17.29 3.45
CA GLY A 297 11.18 -17.98 3.98
C GLY A 297 12.13 -18.55 2.91
N GLY A 298 11.89 -18.24 1.62
CA GLY A 298 12.80 -18.62 0.54
C GLY A 298 14.21 -18.08 0.76
N GLY A 299 15.20 -18.94 0.54
CA GLY A 299 16.62 -18.61 0.69
C GLY A 299 17.17 -17.65 -0.38
N LYS A 300 18.50 -17.65 -0.53
CA LYS A 300 19.14 -16.93 -1.64
C LYS A 300 18.60 -17.46 -2.98
N VAL A 301 18.58 -16.59 -3.99
CA VAL A 301 18.20 -16.97 -5.35
C VAL A 301 19.16 -18.05 -5.85
N ILE A 302 18.63 -19.22 -6.19
CA ILE A 302 19.37 -20.37 -6.70
C ILE A 302 19.59 -20.21 -8.21
N ASP A 303 18.51 -20.03 -8.97
CA ASP A 303 18.53 -19.81 -10.41
C ASP A 303 18.19 -18.35 -10.74
N ARG A 304 19.19 -17.63 -11.24
CA ARG A 304 19.05 -16.20 -11.57
C ARG A 304 18.14 -15.96 -12.76
N ALA A 305 18.20 -16.79 -13.79
CA ALA A 305 17.39 -16.65 -15.00
C ALA A 305 15.91 -16.85 -14.68
N ARG A 306 15.58 -17.91 -13.94
CA ARG A 306 14.20 -18.17 -13.50
C ARG A 306 13.67 -17.12 -12.54
N HIS A 307 14.51 -16.60 -11.63
CA HIS A 307 14.14 -15.46 -10.78
C HIS A 307 13.76 -14.22 -11.61
N GLU A 308 14.58 -13.85 -12.59
CA GLU A 308 14.31 -12.69 -13.44
C GLU A 308 13.06 -12.88 -14.30
N GLU A 309 12.82 -14.09 -14.81
CA GLU A 309 11.59 -14.43 -15.50
C GLU A 309 10.36 -14.27 -14.59
N ALA A 310 10.40 -14.84 -13.39
CA ALA A 310 9.32 -14.71 -12.41
C ALA A 310 9.02 -13.25 -12.07
N MET A 311 10.07 -12.44 -11.85
CA MET A 311 9.95 -11.01 -11.60
C MET A 311 9.29 -10.27 -12.78
N ARG A 312 9.67 -10.59 -14.03
CA ARG A 312 9.04 -10.02 -15.24
C ARG A 312 7.56 -10.38 -15.33
N LYS A 313 7.21 -11.67 -15.16
CA LYS A 313 5.81 -12.14 -15.20
C LYS A 313 4.95 -11.46 -14.15
N ILE A 314 5.43 -11.40 -12.91
CA ILE A 314 4.69 -10.75 -11.80
C ILE A 314 4.49 -9.26 -12.05
N VAL A 315 5.49 -8.56 -12.58
CA VAL A 315 5.37 -7.13 -12.87
C VAL A 315 4.37 -6.85 -13.99
N ALA A 316 4.37 -7.67 -15.05
CA ALA A 316 3.38 -7.62 -16.11
C ALA A 316 1.97 -7.91 -15.56
N ALA A 317 1.80 -9.04 -14.87
CA ALA A 317 0.53 -9.46 -14.26
C ALA A 317 0.06 -8.51 -13.14
N ALA A 318 0.96 -7.75 -12.51
CA ALA A 318 0.60 -6.74 -11.52
C ALA A 318 0.21 -5.39 -12.12
N GLY A 319 0.60 -5.12 -13.37
CA GLY A 319 0.47 -3.81 -14.03
C GLY A 319 1.46 -2.78 -13.47
N HIS A 320 2.66 -3.23 -13.11
CA HIS A 320 3.72 -2.38 -12.58
C HIS A 320 4.71 -1.99 -13.69
N SER A 321 5.32 -0.81 -13.57
CA SER A 321 6.22 -0.28 -14.60
C SER A 321 7.71 -0.62 -14.40
N ARG A 322 8.06 -1.24 -13.27
CA ARG A 322 9.45 -1.57 -12.91
C ARG A 322 9.49 -2.90 -12.18
N GLN A 323 10.48 -3.75 -12.51
CA GLN A 323 10.65 -5.07 -11.90
C GLN A 323 10.74 -5.03 -10.37
N THR A 324 11.47 -4.06 -9.82
CA THR A 324 11.64 -3.88 -8.36
C THR A 324 10.34 -3.67 -7.60
N LYS A 325 9.23 -3.35 -8.27
CA LYS A 325 7.91 -3.26 -7.64
C LYS A 325 7.32 -4.63 -7.29
N ALA A 326 7.84 -5.74 -7.83
CA ALA A 326 7.48 -7.09 -7.38
C ALA A 326 7.93 -7.35 -5.92
N ASN A 327 8.98 -6.67 -5.44
CA ASN A 327 9.44 -6.81 -4.05
C ASN A 327 8.41 -6.33 -3.02
N ALA A 328 7.41 -5.55 -3.43
CA ALA A 328 6.26 -5.20 -2.59
C ALA A 328 5.37 -6.42 -2.27
N TYR A 329 5.49 -7.50 -3.06
CA TYR A 329 4.84 -8.78 -2.82
C TYR A 329 5.82 -9.82 -2.30
N LEU A 330 7.04 -9.88 -2.84
CA LEU A 330 7.98 -11.00 -2.66
C LEU A 330 9.06 -10.78 -1.59
N SER A 331 9.27 -9.54 -1.15
CA SER A 331 10.46 -9.12 -0.38
C SER A 331 11.79 -9.33 -1.14
N THR A 332 12.91 -9.19 -0.44
CA THR A 332 14.24 -9.67 -0.84
C THR A 332 14.81 -10.55 0.26
N TYR A 333 15.71 -11.48 -0.10
CA TYR A 333 16.40 -12.33 0.87
C TYR A 333 17.13 -11.49 1.93
N SER A 334 17.82 -10.43 1.53
CA SER A 334 18.54 -9.55 2.46
C SER A 334 17.65 -8.90 3.51
N VAL A 335 16.42 -8.49 3.13
CA VAL A 335 15.46 -7.89 4.06
C VAL A 335 14.93 -8.94 5.04
N GLN A 336 14.62 -10.15 4.56
CA GLN A 336 14.10 -11.23 5.40
C GLN A 336 15.18 -11.78 6.33
N ALA A 337 16.41 -11.96 5.83
CA ALA A 337 17.56 -12.34 6.63
C ALA A 337 17.97 -11.28 7.66
N ALA A 338 17.67 -9.99 7.41
CA ALA A 338 17.86 -8.94 8.40
C ALA A 338 16.75 -8.95 9.45
N ALA A 339 15.50 -9.23 9.05
CA ALA A 339 14.35 -9.30 9.94
C ALA A 339 14.37 -10.53 10.86
N SER A 340 14.95 -11.65 10.42
CA SER A 340 15.09 -12.86 11.23
C SER A 340 16.24 -12.81 12.23
N ARG A 341 17.08 -11.77 12.20
CA ARG A 341 18.17 -11.61 13.18
C ARG A 341 17.58 -11.25 14.54
N PRO A 342 18.10 -11.83 15.64
CA PRO A 342 17.67 -11.47 16.97
C PRO A 342 17.93 -9.97 17.22
N VAL A 343 16.95 -9.30 17.80
CA VAL A 343 17.11 -7.91 18.28
C VAL A 343 17.91 -7.98 19.57
N VAL A 344 19.21 -7.68 19.47
CA VAL A 344 20.12 -7.67 20.62
C VAL A 344 20.38 -6.24 21.04
N THR A 345 20.02 -5.89 22.27
CA THR A 345 20.33 -4.56 22.84
C THR A 345 21.76 -4.53 23.40
N PRO A 346 22.35 -3.33 23.61
CA PRO A 346 23.62 -3.18 24.30
C PRO A 346 23.67 -3.90 25.65
N GLU A 347 22.57 -3.87 26.41
CA GLU A 347 22.45 -4.48 27.73
C GLU A 347 22.43 -6.01 27.62
N MET A 348 21.70 -6.56 26.65
CA MET A 348 21.73 -8.00 26.34
C MET A 348 23.14 -8.46 25.92
N ALA A 349 23.85 -7.63 25.15
CA ALA A 349 25.23 -7.88 24.78
C ALA A 349 26.17 -7.92 26.00
N GLN A 350 26.01 -6.99 26.95
CA GLN A 350 26.77 -6.97 28.20
C GLN A 350 26.49 -8.22 29.04
N GLN A 351 25.21 -8.54 29.22
CA GLN A 351 24.78 -9.70 30.00
C GLN A 351 25.31 -11.00 29.43
N ALA A 352 25.23 -11.19 28.10
CA ALA A 352 25.78 -12.38 27.44
C ALA A 352 27.31 -12.49 27.58
N VAL A 353 28.03 -11.37 27.67
CA VAL A 353 29.48 -11.39 27.95
C VAL A 353 29.76 -11.83 29.39
N LEU A 354 28.96 -11.38 30.36
CA LEU A 354 29.08 -11.81 31.76
C LEU A 354 28.80 -13.32 31.89
N GLU A 355 27.72 -13.80 31.29
CA GLU A 355 27.34 -15.24 31.28
C GLU A 355 28.36 -16.11 30.55
N ALA A 356 29.04 -15.55 29.54
CA ALA A 356 30.13 -16.21 28.84
C ALA A 356 31.48 -16.15 29.59
N GLY A 357 31.53 -15.60 30.81
CA GLY A 357 32.77 -15.46 31.58
C GLY A 357 33.77 -14.50 30.92
N GLY A 358 33.29 -13.43 30.28
CA GLY A 358 34.11 -12.47 29.54
C GLY A 358 34.47 -12.91 28.11
N VAL A 359 34.14 -14.14 27.71
CA VAL A 359 34.49 -14.67 26.39
C VAL A 359 33.55 -14.12 25.30
N LYS A 360 33.94 -12.99 24.72
CA LYS A 360 33.19 -12.27 23.67
C LYS A 360 32.81 -13.13 22.45
N ALA A 361 33.59 -14.16 22.10
CA ALA A 361 33.25 -15.08 21.01
C ALA A 361 32.04 -15.96 21.36
N LYS A 362 32.04 -16.52 22.58
CA LYS A 362 30.95 -17.35 23.12
C LYS A 362 29.68 -16.52 23.33
N ALA A 363 29.82 -15.28 23.81
CA ALA A 363 28.71 -14.34 23.92
C ALA A 363 28.07 -14.00 22.56
N ALA A 364 28.88 -13.72 21.53
CA ALA A 364 28.38 -13.45 20.19
C ALA A 364 27.65 -14.66 19.58
N GLN A 365 28.17 -15.87 19.80
CA GLN A 365 27.54 -17.11 19.36
C GLN A 365 26.21 -17.37 20.08
N ALA A 366 26.16 -17.20 21.40
CA ALA A 366 24.94 -17.34 22.19
C ALA A 366 23.84 -16.37 21.75
N LEU A 367 24.24 -15.15 21.36
CA LEU A 367 23.34 -14.12 20.85
C LEU A 367 23.00 -14.26 19.35
N GLY A 368 23.60 -15.21 18.64
CA GLY A 368 23.38 -15.39 17.20
C GLY A 368 23.85 -14.21 16.34
N ILE A 369 24.84 -13.44 16.80
CA ILE A 369 25.38 -12.26 16.11
C ILE A 369 26.88 -12.41 15.80
N THR A 370 27.40 -11.58 14.90
CA THR A 370 28.85 -11.56 14.62
C THR A 370 29.61 -10.90 15.78
N ARG A 371 30.88 -11.26 15.99
CA ARG A 371 31.74 -10.59 16.99
C ARG A 371 31.82 -9.08 16.78
N GLN A 372 31.92 -8.61 15.53
CA GLN A 372 31.89 -7.17 15.20
C GLN A 372 30.56 -6.49 15.57
N ALA A 373 29.43 -7.19 15.49
CA ALA A 373 28.15 -6.65 15.96
C ALA A 373 28.14 -6.54 17.49
N LEU A 374 28.65 -7.55 18.19
CA LEU A 374 28.79 -7.53 19.65
C LEU A 374 29.64 -6.33 20.11
N TYR A 375 30.82 -6.11 19.52
CA TYR A 375 31.67 -4.97 19.86
C TYR A 375 30.98 -3.61 19.65
N ARG A 376 30.24 -3.45 18.55
CA ARG A 376 29.47 -2.23 18.29
C ARG A 376 28.33 -2.00 19.28
N LEU A 377 27.76 -3.06 19.84
CA LEU A 377 26.73 -2.98 20.88
C LEU A 377 27.35 -2.58 22.22
N LEU A 378 28.46 -3.21 22.61
CA LEU A 378 29.17 -2.90 23.85
C LEU A 378 29.71 -1.46 23.87
N ALA A 379 30.19 -0.94 22.74
CA ALA A 379 30.68 0.43 22.61
C ALA A 379 29.57 1.52 22.75
N ARG A 380 28.30 1.11 22.82
CA ARG A 380 27.17 2.02 23.06
C ARG A 380 26.75 2.08 24.53
N LEU A 381 27.36 1.25 25.38
CA LEU A 381 27.10 1.28 26.81
C LEU A 381 27.81 2.50 27.43
N PRO A 382 27.17 3.22 28.35
CA PRO A 382 27.81 4.32 29.05
C PRO A 382 29.01 3.80 29.86
N GLY A 383 30.23 4.24 29.52
CA GLY A 383 31.46 3.92 30.26
C GLY A 383 32.56 3.19 29.49
N SER A 384 32.37 2.82 28.21
CA SER A 384 33.36 2.04 27.45
C SER A 384 34.64 2.79 27.01
N ASP A 385 34.74 4.10 27.26
CA ASP A 385 35.90 4.94 26.89
C ASP A 385 36.97 5.03 28.00
N LYS A 386 36.90 4.20 29.04
CA LYS A 386 37.92 4.16 30.10
C LYS A 386 38.49 2.76 30.25
N GLU A 387 39.28 2.30 29.29
CA GLU A 387 40.31 1.25 29.48
C GLU A 387 41.12 1.06 28.19
N SER A 388 41.86 2.10 27.80
CA SER A 388 43.06 1.94 26.98
C SER A 388 44.06 3.03 27.33
N SER A 389 44.77 2.82 28.44
CA SER A 389 46.09 3.38 28.74
C SER A 389 46.81 2.39 29.64
#